data_AF-A0A7X8NQX1-F1
#
_entry.id   AF-A0A7X8NQX1-F1
#
_cell.length_a   1.000
_cell.length_b   1.000
_cell.length_c   1.000
_cell.angle_alpha   90.00
_cell.angle_beta   90.00
_cell.angle_gamma   90.00
#
_symmetry.space_group_name_H-M   'P 1'
#
loop_
_entity.id
_entity.type
_entity.pdbx_description
1 polymer ?
#
loop_
_entity_poly.entity_id
_entity_poly.type
_entity_poly.pdbx_seq_one_letter_code
_entity_poly.pdbx_strand_id
1 'polypeptide(L)'
;MKALRVLDWIFPYIEGLTLAQKAVEQQRYDSDIAAIEAGNYTVNDERALDEAQKVAAAEIERVRTAEGKATTYLAVLAALVPVIITLQAANWEKKAGPAPDAARLFVLAVATIYVAAAGFHAFKTLQVQGFQRVGEAEIAAAWQTPNPLRKLTRGTLLATRRSRDAVNAKITRIRVTHEHLLRAFGTFVLLLLLDPLFYAMGFRNAAQESAKPQIVVVERHPPAPAPRPAGVPATGGRSPVTVQPAPLEKSALPAAQTTRCPNGTK
;
A
#
# COMPACT_ATOMS: atom_id res chain seq x y z
N MET A 1 -28.59 -3.70 -15.25
CA MET A 1 -27.42 -4.36 -15.90
C MET A 1 -26.26 -3.42 -16.28
N LYS A 2 -26.35 -2.07 -16.19
CA LYS A 2 -25.22 -1.17 -16.51
C LYS A 2 -24.29 -0.85 -15.31
N ALA A 3 -24.79 -0.88 -14.08
CA ALA A 3 -24.01 -0.55 -12.88
C ALA A 3 -22.91 -1.58 -12.54
N LEU A 4 -23.13 -2.88 -12.83
CA LEU A 4 -22.09 -3.90 -12.63
C LEU A 4 -20.85 -3.59 -13.48
N ARG A 5 -21.01 -3.19 -14.74
CA ARG A 5 -19.86 -2.92 -15.64
C ARG A 5 -18.96 -1.78 -15.16
N VAL A 6 -19.50 -0.78 -14.47
CA VAL A 6 -18.70 0.35 -13.93
C VAL A 6 -17.95 -0.11 -12.69
N LEU A 7 -18.58 -0.91 -11.83
CA LEU A 7 -17.93 -1.50 -10.66
C LEU A 7 -16.83 -2.50 -11.08
N ASP A 8 -17.05 -3.28 -12.14
CA ASP A 8 -16.08 -4.22 -12.70
C ASP A 8 -14.85 -3.50 -13.27
N TRP A 9 -15.02 -2.27 -13.76
CA TRP A 9 -13.93 -1.43 -14.24
C TRP A 9 -13.10 -0.83 -13.08
N ILE A 10 -13.79 -0.48 -12.00
CA ILE A 10 -13.20 0.13 -10.80
C ILE A 10 -12.53 -0.93 -9.92
N PHE A 11 -13.14 -2.09 -9.70
CA PHE A 11 -12.61 -3.17 -8.89
C PHE A 11 -12.36 -4.44 -9.71
N PRO A 12 -11.10 -4.75 -10.04
CA PRO A 12 -10.78 -6.02 -10.69
C PRO A 12 -10.99 -7.15 -9.69
N TYR A 13 -11.98 -8.00 -9.93
CA TYR A 13 -12.28 -9.16 -9.08
C TYR A 13 -11.90 -10.47 -9.77
N ILE A 14 -11.65 -11.49 -8.96
CA ILE A 14 -11.49 -12.86 -9.48
C ILE A 14 -12.89 -13.42 -9.69
N GLU A 15 -13.32 -13.52 -10.95
CA GLU A 15 -14.57 -14.19 -11.28
C GLU A 15 -14.43 -15.69 -10.98
N GLY A 16 -15.25 -16.17 -10.04
CA GLY A 16 -15.32 -17.60 -9.73
C GLY A 16 -16.06 -18.33 -10.84
N LEU A 17 -15.59 -19.53 -11.20
CA LEU A 17 -16.30 -20.35 -12.18
C LEU A 17 -17.71 -20.66 -11.70
N THR A 18 -18.67 -20.57 -12.62
CA THR A 18 -20.04 -21.05 -12.42
C THR A 18 -20.06 -22.56 -12.20
N LEU A 19 -21.13 -23.10 -11.60
CA LEU A 19 -21.24 -24.56 -11.34
C LEU A 19 -21.10 -25.39 -12.62
N ALA A 20 -21.67 -24.93 -13.73
CA ALA A 20 -21.54 -25.60 -15.02
C ALA A 20 -20.09 -25.57 -15.54
N GLN A 21 -19.39 -24.45 -15.40
CA GLN A 21 -17.98 -24.33 -15.80
C GLN A 21 -17.06 -25.17 -14.92
N LYS A 22 -17.33 -25.25 -13.60
CA LYS A 22 -16.60 -26.13 -12.69
C LYS A 22 -16.76 -27.60 -13.07
N ALA A 23 -17.96 -28.02 -13.46
CA ALA A 23 -18.19 -29.39 -13.92
C ALA A 23 -17.39 -29.70 -15.21
N VAL A 24 -17.36 -28.77 -16.17
CA VAL A 24 -16.56 -28.91 -17.38
C VAL A 24 -15.05 -28.92 -17.08
N GLU A 25 -14.59 -28.08 -16.16
CA GLU A 25 -13.18 -28.06 -15.77
C GLU A 25 -12.78 -29.34 -15.03
N GLN A 26 -13.65 -29.86 -14.15
CA GLN A 26 -13.44 -31.13 -13.48
C GLN A 26 -13.39 -32.29 -14.50
N GLN A 27 -14.29 -32.30 -15.47
CA GLN A 27 -14.27 -33.32 -16.53
C GLN A 27 -12.98 -33.26 -17.36
N ARG A 28 -12.48 -32.05 -17.69
CA ARG A 28 -11.19 -31.88 -18.36
C ARG A 28 -10.04 -32.38 -17.50
N TYR A 29 -10.06 -32.05 -16.22
CA TYR A 29 -9.06 -32.54 -15.26
C TYR A 29 -9.03 -34.06 -15.20
N ASP A 30 -10.18 -34.71 -15.05
CA ASP A 30 -10.27 -36.18 -14.99
C ASP A 30 -9.84 -36.82 -16.31
N SER A 31 -10.19 -36.20 -17.45
CA SER A 31 -9.74 -36.62 -18.78
C SER A 31 -8.22 -36.50 -18.93
N ASP A 32 -7.60 -35.43 -18.44
CA ASP A 32 -6.15 -35.25 -18.49
C ASP A 32 -5.44 -36.29 -17.64
N ILE A 33 -5.96 -36.57 -16.43
CA ILE A 33 -5.44 -37.63 -15.57
C ILE A 33 -5.54 -38.97 -16.31
N ALA A 34 -6.71 -39.35 -16.81
CA ALA A 34 -6.90 -40.60 -17.55
C ALA A 34 -5.97 -40.70 -18.78
N ALA A 35 -5.75 -39.61 -19.51
CA ALA A 35 -4.83 -39.58 -20.66
C ALA A 35 -3.37 -39.78 -20.23
N ILE A 36 -2.92 -39.12 -19.15
CA ILE A 36 -1.57 -39.32 -18.58
C ILE A 36 -1.41 -40.77 -18.11
N GLU A 37 -2.46 -41.36 -17.54
CA GLU A 37 -2.45 -42.72 -17.03
C GLU A 37 -2.43 -43.79 -18.13
N ALA A 38 -3.20 -43.58 -19.20
CA ALA A 38 -3.28 -44.47 -20.36
C ALA A 38 -2.15 -44.26 -21.38
N GLY A 39 -1.35 -43.19 -21.22
CA GLY A 39 -0.26 -42.85 -22.13
C GLY A 39 0.76 -43.99 -22.28
N ASN A 40 1.06 -44.32 -23.54
CA ASN A 40 2.11 -45.31 -23.83
C ASN A 40 3.49 -44.64 -23.89
N TYR A 41 4.23 -44.74 -22.79
CA TYR A 41 5.59 -44.19 -22.68
C TYR A 41 6.68 -45.19 -23.11
N THR A 42 6.34 -46.35 -23.68
CA THR A 42 7.32 -47.43 -23.98
C THR A 42 8.14 -47.20 -25.25
N VAL A 43 7.73 -46.26 -26.10
CA VAL A 43 8.36 -46.03 -27.41
C VAL A 43 9.74 -45.39 -27.24
N ASN A 44 9.85 -44.46 -26.29
CA ASN A 44 11.11 -43.83 -25.92
C ASN A 44 11.01 -43.30 -24.48
N ASP A 45 11.30 -44.18 -23.52
CA ASP A 45 11.15 -43.91 -22.09
C ASP A 45 12.00 -42.73 -21.61
N GLU A 46 13.22 -42.57 -22.14
CA GLU A 46 14.13 -41.48 -21.79
C GLU A 46 13.60 -40.14 -22.29
N ARG A 47 13.14 -40.09 -23.55
CA ARG A 47 12.57 -38.86 -24.12
C ARG A 47 11.27 -38.47 -23.43
N ALA A 48 10.44 -39.45 -23.08
CA ALA A 48 9.19 -39.19 -22.37
C ALA A 48 9.46 -38.57 -20.99
N LEU A 49 10.47 -39.06 -20.27
CA LEU A 49 10.87 -38.49 -18.98
C LEU A 49 11.45 -37.08 -19.13
N ASP A 50 12.31 -36.84 -20.12
CA ASP A 50 12.88 -35.52 -20.40
C ASP A 50 11.78 -34.47 -20.69
N GLU A 51 10.80 -34.82 -21.52
CA GLU A 51 9.67 -33.92 -21.79
C GLU A 51 8.79 -33.69 -20.54
N ALA A 52 8.53 -34.73 -19.74
CA ALA A 52 7.82 -34.57 -18.48
C ALA A 52 8.55 -33.64 -17.49
N GLN A 53 9.87 -33.76 -17.40
CA GLN A 53 10.70 -32.90 -16.57
C GLN A 53 10.73 -31.45 -17.08
N LYS A 54 10.77 -31.22 -18.39
CA LYS A 54 10.64 -29.87 -18.96
C LYS A 54 9.31 -29.22 -18.61
N VAL A 55 8.22 -29.96 -18.71
CA VAL A 55 6.88 -29.48 -18.33
C VAL A 55 6.85 -29.12 -16.84
N ALA A 56 7.39 -29.98 -15.98
CA ALA A 56 7.47 -29.72 -14.54
C ALA A 56 8.35 -28.50 -14.22
N ALA A 57 9.52 -28.37 -14.85
CA ALA A 57 10.43 -27.25 -14.68
C ALA A 57 9.79 -25.92 -15.14
N ALA A 58 9.11 -25.93 -16.28
CA ALA A 58 8.37 -24.77 -16.76
C ALA A 58 7.29 -24.31 -15.76
N GLU A 59 6.58 -25.26 -15.13
CA GLU A 59 5.56 -24.92 -14.14
C GLU A 59 6.16 -24.36 -12.84
N ILE A 60 7.29 -24.91 -12.38
CA ILE A 60 8.04 -24.36 -11.23
C ILE A 60 8.49 -22.93 -11.52
N GLU A 61 9.01 -22.67 -12.73
CA GLU A 61 9.46 -21.33 -13.11
C GLU A 61 8.31 -20.33 -13.18
N ARG A 62 7.12 -20.76 -13.63
CA ARG A 62 5.90 -19.93 -13.61
C ARG A 62 5.52 -19.52 -12.19
N VAL A 63 5.58 -20.45 -11.23
CA VAL A 63 5.33 -20.16 -9.81
C VAL A 63 6.37 -19.19 -9.28
N ARG A 64 7.66 -19.49 -9.49
CA ARG A 64 8.77 -18.65 -9.04
C ARG A 64 8.67 -17.23 -9.57
N THR A 65 8.29 -17.07 -10.84
CA THR A 65 8.06 -15.76 -11.44
C THR A 65 6.91 -15.02 -10.76
N ALA A 66 5.80 -15.70 -10.47
CA ALA A 66 4.66 -15.10 -9.78
C ALA A 66 5.01 -14.67 -8.34
N GLU A 67 5.74 -15.50 -7.60
CA GLU A 67 6.21 -15.20 -6.25
C GLU A 67 7.26 -14.09 -6.23
N GLY A 68 8.16 -14.06 -7.22
CA GLY A 68 9.11 -12.97 -7.43
C GLY A 68 8.38 -11.63 -7.64
N LYS A 69 7.40 -11.60 -8.54
CA LYS A 69 6.56 -10.40 -8.75
C LYS A 69 5.81 -9.98 -7.49
N ALA A 70 5.23 -10.93 -6.75
CA ALA A 70 4.54 -10.64 -5.51
C ALA A 70 5.46 -9.98 -4.48
N THR A 71 6.69 -10.49 -4.34
CA THR A 71 7.71 -9.92 -3.45
C THR A 71 8.07 -8.49 -3.86
N THR A 72 8.32 -8.25 -5.15
CA THR A 72 8.60 -6.91 -5.68
C THR A 72 7.44 -5.95 -5.40
N TYR A 73 6.20 -6.38 -5.61
CA TYR A 73 5.02 -5.56 -5.34
C TYR A 73 4.87 -5.24 -3.86
N LEU A 74 5.12 -6.19 -2.95
CA LEU A 74 5.10 -5.92 -1.51
C LEU A 74 6.19 -4.92 -1.09
N ALA A 75 7.38 -4.97 -1.69
CA ALA A 75 8.42 -3.99 -1.44
C ALA A 75 8.00 -2.57 -1.84
N VAL A 76 7.36 -2.43 -3.02
CA VAL A 76 6.79 -1.15 -3.47
C VAL A 76 5.70 -0.67 -2.52
N LEU A 77 4.79 -1.55 -2.11
CA LEU A 77 3.73 -1.21 -1.15
C LEU A 77 4.31 -0.77 0.19
N ALA A 78 5.35 -1.44 0.70
CA ALA A 78 6.04 -1.06 1.93
C ALA A 78 6.68 0.34 1.84
N ALA A 79 7.25 0.69 0.69
CA ALA A 79 7.79 2.02 0.43
C ALA A 79 6.71 3.12 0.33
N LEU A 80 5.48 2.73 -0.01
CA LEU A 80 4.35 3.65 -0.16
C LEU A 80 3.68 4.00 1.19
N VAL A 81 3.75 3.12 2.19
CA VAL A 81 3.13 3.33 3.51
C VAL A 81 3.55 4.68 4.15
N PRO A 82 4.85 5.05 4.20
CA PRO A 82 5.25 6.34 4.75
C PRO A 82 4.64 7.53 4.00
N VAL A 83 4.52 7.44 2.67
CA VAL A 83 3.93 8.51 1.84
C VAL A 83 2.46 8.69 2.17
N ILE A 84 1.72 7.61 2.41
CA ILE A 84 0.31 7.68 2.81
C ILE A 84 0.19 8.37 4.18
N ILE A 85 1.05 8.02 5.14
CA ILE A 85 1.06 8.61 6.48
C ILE A 85 1.34 10.11 6.42
N THR A 86 2.33 10.54 5.63
CA THR A 86 2.66 11.98 5.50
C THR A 86 1.54 12.77 4.83
N LEU A 87 0.89 12.20 3.80
CA LEU A 87 -0.25 12.84 3.13
C LEU A 87 -1.46 12.97 4.08
N GLN A 88 -1.73 11.98 4.93
CA GLN A 88 -2.78 12.07 5.94
C GLN A 88 -2.49 13.19 6.95
N ALA A 89 -1.26 13.30 7.43
CA ALA A 89 -0.85 14.36 8.36
C ALA A 89 -0.97 15.76 7.72
N ALA A 90 -0.51 15.93 6.48
CA ALA A 90 -0.60 17.18 5.74
C ALA A 90 -2.05 17.64 5.53
N ASN A 91 -2.96 16.70 5.29
CA ASN A 91 -4.38 17.00 5.13
C ASN A 91 -5.04 17.43 6.45
N TRP A 92 -4.60 16.90 7.59
CA TRP A 92 -5.12 17.28 8.92
C TRP A 92 -4.67 18.69 9.35
N GLU A 93 -3.45 19.08 9.00
CA GLU A 93 -2.88 20.39 9.37
C GLU A 93 -3.46 21.56 8.56
N LYS A 94 -4.45 21.34 7.67
CA LYS A 94 -4.99 22.32 6.71
C LYS A 94 -3.90 23.00 5.86
N LYS A 95 -2.76 22.35 5.69
CA LYS A 95 -1.66 22.80 4.81
C LYS A 95 -1.89 22.39 3.35
N ALA A 96 -2.95 21.65 3.08
CA ALA A 96 -3.33 21.20 1.76
C ALA A 96 -4.02 22.35 0.99
N GLY A 97 -3.76 22.49 -0.32
CA GLY A 97 -4.10 23.67 -1.14
C GLY A 97 -5.62 23.95 -1.35
N PRO A 98 -6.06 24.40 -2.54
CA PRO A 98 -7.44 24.87 -2.76
C PRO A 98 -8.53 23.80 -2.92
N ALA A 99 -8.18 22.51 -3.06
CA ALA A 99 -9.19 21.46 -3.18
C ALA A 99 -9.97 21.24 -1.86
N PRO A 100 -11.27 20.90 -1.92
CA PRO A 100 -12.05 20.60 -0.72
C PRO A 100 -11.47 19.43 0.08
N ASP A 101 -11.37 19.58 1.41
CA ASP A 101 -10.85 18.54 2.31
C ASP A 101 -11.58 17.20 2.14
N ALA A 102 -12.90 17.25 1.93
CA ALA A 102 -13.71 16.06 1.68
C ALA A 102 -13.31 15.32 0.38
N ALA A 103 -12.96 16.05 -0.67
CA ALA A 103 -12.53 15.47 -1.95
C ALA A 103 -11.15 14.79 -1.81
N ARG A 104 -10.21 15.42 -1.11
CA ARG A 104 -8.90 14.82 -0.80
C ARG A 104 -9.02 13.56 0.03
N LEU A 105 -9.79 13.62 1.12
CA LEU A 105 -10.02 12.46 1.98
C LEU A 105 -10.67 11.31 1.21
N PHE A 106 -11.63 11.61 0.33
CA PHE A 106 -12.26 10.60 -0.50
C PHE A 106 -11.26 9.94 -1.47
N VAL A 107 -10.48 10.71 -2.23
CA VAL A 107 -9.48 10.15 -3.16
C VAL A 107 -8.40 9.38 -2.40
N LEU A 108 -7.95 9.88 -1.25
CA LEU A 108 -6.98 9.22 -0.38
C LEU A 108 -7.51 7.90 0.19
N ALA A 109 -8.79 7.85 0.58
CA ALA A 109 -9.44 6.62 1.04
C ALA A 109 -9.50 5.58 -0.09
N VAL A 110 -9.93 5.99 -1.28
CA VAL A 110 -9.96 5.12 -2.47
C VAL A 110 -8.58 4.58 -2.82
N ALA A 111 -7.54 5.43 -2.82
CA ALA A 111 -6.16 5.03 -3.06
C ALA A 111 -5.69 4.01 -2.02
N THR A 112 -5.99 4.24 -0.73
CA THR A 112 -5.64 3.35 0.37
C THR A 112 -6.30 1.98 0.22
N ILE A 113 -7.57 1.93 -0.19
CA ILE A 113 -8.28 0.67 -0.41
C ILE A 113 -7.63 -0.12 -1.56
N TYR A 114 -7.26 0.53 -2.68
CA TYR A 114 -6.56 -0.16 -3.78
C TYR A 114 -5.19 -0.71 -3.34
N VAL A 115 -4.43 0.05 -2.56
CA VAL A 115 -3.14 -0.38 -1.99
C VAL A 115 -3.34 -1.60 -1.08
N ALA A 116 -4.34 -1.55 -0.19
CA ALA A 116 -4.65 -2.65 0.72
C ALA A 116 -5.08 -3.92 -0.03
N ALA A 117 -5.95 -3.79 -1.04
CA ALA A 117 -6.39 -4.90 -1.87
C ALA A 117 -5.23 -5.51 -2.67
N ALA A 118 -4.36 -4.69 -3.26
CA ALA A 118 -3.14 -5.15 -3.94
C ALA A 118 -2.25 -5.95 -2.98
N GLY A 119 -2.02 -5.44 -1.77
CA GLY A 119 -1.25 -6.11 -0.73
C GLY A 119 -1.85 -7.45 -0.32
N PHE A 120 -3.17 -7.50 -0.11
CA PHE A 120 -3.87 -8.75 0.24
C PHE A 120 -3.66 -9.85 -0.81
N HIS A 121 -3.84 -9.53 -2.10
CA HIS A 121 -3.62 -10.48 -3.19
C HIS A 121 -2.15 -10.87 -3.37
N ALA A 122 -1.21 -9.94 -3.12
CA ALA A 122 0.22 -10.21 -3.17
C ALA A 122 0.64 -11.18 -2.05
N PHE A 123 0.22 -10.93 -0.80
CA PHE A 123 0.46 -11.84 0.32
C PHE A 123 -0.15 -13.23 0.08
N LYS A 124 -1.37 -13.29 -0.45
CA LYS A 124 -2.03 -14.55 -0.83
C LYS A 124 -1.32 -15.30 -1.95
N THR A 125 -0.48 -14.64 -2.75
CA THR A 125 0.36 -15.29 -3.77
C THR A 125 1.58 -15.95 -3.13
N LEU A 126 2.16 -15.34 -2.10
CA LEU A 126 3.29 -15.89 -1.34
C LEU A 126 2.88 -16.97 -0.33
N GLN A 127 1.60 -17.06 0.01
CA GLN A 127 1.13 -18.08 0.95
C GLN A 127 1.52 -19.49 0.47
N VAL A 128 2.05 -20.28 1.41
CA VAL A 128 2.39 -21.68 1.18
C VAL A 128 1.13 -22.43 0.80
N GLN A 129 1.14 -23.07 -0.36
CA GLN A 129 0.11 -24.00 -0.82
C GLN A 129 0.75 -25.34 -1.09
N GLY A 130 -0.01 -26.42 -0.90
CA GLY A 130 0.48 -27.76 -1.19
C GLY A 130 0.75 -27.92 -2.69
N PHE A 131 2.00 -28.17 -3.05
CA PHE A 131 2.41 -28.55 -4.39
C PHE A 131 2.86 -30.01 -4.37
N GLN A 132 2.36 -30.79 -5.31
CA GLN A 132 2.85 -32.14 -5.52
C GLN A 132 4.05 -32.11 -6.45
N ARG A 133 5.12 -32.78 -6.03
CA ARG A 133 6.34 -32.98 -6.81
C ARG A 133 6.84 -34.38 -6.54
N VAL A 134 7.46 -34.99 -7.55
CA VAL A 134 8.17 -36.26 -7.38
C VAL A 134 9.42 -35.96 -6.55
N GLY A 135 9.50 -36.54 -5.35
CA GLY A 135 10.63 -36.39 -4.43
C GLY A 135 11.61 -37.55 -4.52
N GLU A 136 12.63 -37.49 -3.67
CA GLU A 136 13.70 -38.48 -3.58
C GLU A 136 13.17 -39.89 -3.28
N ALA A 137 12.16 -39.98 -2.40
CA ALA A 137 11.52 -41.25 -2.03
C ALA A 137 10.78 -41.89 -3.21
N GLU A 138 10.04 -41.11 -3.99
CA GLU A 138 9.36 -41.59 -5.19
C GLU A 138 10.34 -41.99 -6.29
N ILE A 139 11.49 -41.30 -6.38
CA ILE A 139 12.57 -41.67 -7.29
C ILE A 139 13.17 -43.01 -6.90
N ALA A 140 13.56 -43.18 -5.63
CA ALA A 140 14.07 -44.43 -5.12
C ALA A 140 13.06 -45.59 -5.32
N ALA A 141 11.79 -45.34 -5.05
CA ALA A 141 10.71 -46.31 -5.26
C ALA A 141 10.43 -46.60 -6.74
N ALA A 142 10.79 -45.71 -7.67
CA ALA A 142 10.69 -45.98 -9.10
C ALA A 142 11.81 -46.92 -9.56
N TRP A 143 13.03 -46.72 -9.07
CA TRP A 143 14.19 -47.56 -9.37
C TRP A 143 14.09 -49.01 -8.87
N GLN A 144 13.18 -49.28 -7.94
CA GLN A 144 12.86 -50.64 -7.50
C GLN A 144 11.88 -51.38 -8.43
N THR A 145 11.38 -50.74 -9.49
CA THR A 145 10.45 -51.36 -10.43
C THR A 145 11.13 -51.72 -11.76
N PRO A 146 10.58 -52.69 -12.53
CA PRO A 146 11.18 -53.08 -13.81
C PRO A 146 11.24 -51.97 -14.86
N ASN A 147 10.39 -50.93 -14.73
CA ASN A 147 10.31 -49.83 -15.69
C ASN A 147 10.36 -48.47 -14.96
N PRO A 148 11.52 -48.07 -14.42
CA PRO A 148 11.65 -46.91 -13.55
C PRO A 148 11.31 -45.59 -14.26
N LEU A 149 11.80 -45.40 -15.49
CA LEU A 149 11.60 -44.19 -16.27
C LEU A 149 10.12 -43.93 -16.59
N ARG A 150 9.34 -44.98 -16.86
CA ARG A 150 7.90 -44.87 -17.13
C ARG A 150 7.14 -44.45 -15.88
N LYS A 151 7.48 -45.04 -14.74
CA LYS A 151 6.88 -44.69 -13.45
C LYS A 151 7.21 -43.24 -13.07
N LEU A 152 8.44 -42.80 -13.31
CA LEU A 152 8.84 -41.40 -13.11
C LEU A 152 8.12 -40.44 -14.06
N THR A 153 7.99 -40.79 -15.33
CA THR A 153 7.28 -39.97 -16.33
C THR A 153 5.83 -39.72 -15.91
N ARG A 154 5.09 -40.80 -15.61
CA ARG A 154 3.70 -40.71 -15.15
C ARG A 154 3.59 -39.97 -13.81
N GLY A 155 4.46 -40.28 -12.85
CA GLY A 155 4.50 -39.60 -11.56
C GLY A 155 4.71 -38.08 -11.70
N THR A 156 5.64 -37.68 -12.57
CA THR A 156 5.96 -36.27 -12.83
C THR A 156 4.78 -35.55 -13.46
N LEU A 157 4.19 -36.12 -14.51
CA LEU A 157 3.04 -35.51 -15.20
C LEU A 157 1.81 -35.40 -14.29
N LEU A 158 1.52 -36.43 -13.47
CA LEU A 158 0.42 -36.40 -12.51
C LEU A 158 0.65 -35.36 -11.42
N ALA A 159 1.87 -35.29 -10.87
CA ALA A 159 2.23 -34.30 -9.86
C ALA A 159 2.10 -32.86 -10.40
N THR A 160 2.55 -32.62 -11.62
CA THR A 160 2.40 -31.32 -12.29
C THR A 160 0.93 -31.00 -12.54
N ARG A 161 0.12 -31.95 -13.05
CA ARG A 161 -1.29 -31.70 -13.35
C ARG A 161 -2.09 -31.37 -12.08
N ARG A 162 -1.87 -32.13 -11.00
CA ARG A 162 -2.51 -31.92 -9.68
C ARG A 162 -2.13 -30.60 -9.03
N SER A 163 -0.93 -30.10 -9.31
CA SER A 163 -0.44 -28.83 -8.78
C SER A 163 -0.92 -27.61 -9.57
N ARG A 164 -1.37 -27.81 -10.81
CA ARG A 164 -1.63 -26.73 -11.78
C ARG A 164 -2.70 -25.74 -11.32
N ASP A 165 -3.71 -26.20 -10.59
CA ASP A 165 -4.79 -25.33 -10.10
C ASP A 165 -4.28 -24.38 -9.01
N ALA A 166 -3.41 -24.87 -8.12
CA ALA A 166 -2.73 -24.03 -7.13
C ALA A 166 -1.82 -22.99 -7.82
N VAL A 167 -1.07 -23.40 -8.85
CA VAL A 167 -0.23 -22.50 -9.64
C VAL A 167 -1.06 -21.44 -10.35
N ASN A 168 -2.15 -21.85 -11.01
CA ASN A 168 -3.06 -20.94 -11.68
C ASN A 168 -3.69 -19.95 -10.69
N ALA A 169 -4.07 -20.39 -9.49
CA ALA A 169 -4.58 -19.49 -8.46
C ALA A 169 -3.56 -18.42 -8.06
N LYS A 170 -2.28 -18.77 -7.91
CA LYS A 170 -1.19 -17.80 -7.67
C LYS A 170 -1.04 -16.82 -8.83
N ILE A 171 -1.02 -17.31 -10.07
CA ILE A 171 -0.88 -16.48 -11.27
C ILE A 171 -2.07 -15.53 -11.46
N THR A 172 -3.28 -16.00 -11.18
CA THR A 172 -4.49 -15.16 -11.26
C THR A 172 -4.45 -14.06 -10.19
N ARG A 173 -4.05 -14.40 -8.96
CA ARG A 173 -3.90 -13.40 -7.88
C ARG A 173 -2.87 -12.32 -8.23
N ILE A 174 -1.71 -12.69 -8.79
CA ILE A 174 -0.69 -11.68 -9.14
C ILE A 174 -1.14 -10.76 -10.29
N ARG A 175 -1.95 -11.26 -11.24
CA ARG A 175 -2.59 -10.41 -12.27
C ARG A 175 -3.55 -9.41 -11.64
N VAL A 176 -4.39 -9.85 -10.70
CA VAL A 176 -5.31 -8.97 -9.98
C VAL A 176 -4.55 -7.97 -9.10
N THR A 177 -3.44 -8.37 -8.47
CA THR A 177 -2.55 -7.45 -7.74
C THR A 177 -2.02 -6.36 -8.66
N HIS A 178 -1.56 -6.72 -9.87
CA HIS A 178 -1.04 -5.77 -10.84
C HIS A 178 -2.11 -4.73 -11.23
N GLU A 179 -3.33 -5.20 -11.51
CA GLU A 179 -4.47 -4.35 -11.84
C GLU A 179 -4.88 -3.39 -10.70
N HIS A 180 -4.82 -3.83 -9.45
CA HIS A 180 -5.03 -2.96 -8.29
C HIS A 180 -3.90 -1.94 -8.10
N LEU A 181 -2.64 -2.35 -8.34
CA LEU A 181 -1.48 -1.45 -8.26
C LEU A 181 -1.54 -0.35 -9.32
N LEU A 182 -1.94 -0.66 -10.55
CA LEU A 182 -2.11 0.33 -11.61
C LEU A 182 -3.20 1.36 -11.24
N ARG A 183 -4.33 0.89 -10.68
CA ARG A 183 -5.40 1.78 -10.21
C ARG A 183 -4.95 2.61 -9.01
N ALA A 184 -4.25 2.01 -8.04
CA ALA A 184 -3.66 2.74 -6.92
C ALA A 184 -2.73 3.85 -7.41
N PHE A 185 -1.81 3.54 -8.32
CA PHE A 185 -0.92 4.52 -8.92
C PHE A 185 -1.69 5.66 -9.61
N GLY A 186 -2.68 5.33 -10.44
CA GLY A 186 -3.54 6.33 -11.08
C GLY A 186 -4.27 7.23 -10.07
N THR A 187 -4.77 6.66 -8.96
CA THR A 187 -5.41 7.44 -7.89
C THR A 187 -4.42 8.30 -7.10
N PHE A 188 -3.17 7.88 -6.91
CA PHE A 188 -2.13 8.72 -6.32
C PHE A 188 -1.77 9.89 -7.23
N VAL A 189 -1.62 9.65 -8.54
CA VAL A 189 -1.39 10.73 -9.51
C VAL A 189 -2.55 11.71 -9.48
N LEU A 190 -3.80 11.22 -9.44
CA LEU A 190 -4.98 12.09 -9.31
C LEU A 190 -4.96 12.89 -8.00
N LEU A 191 -4.59 12.26 -6.87
CA LEU A 191 -4.48 12.92 -5.57
C LEU A 191 -3.45 14.06 -5.61
N LEU A 192 -2.30 13.83 -6.24
CA LEU A 192 -1.24 14.84 -6.39
C LEU A 192 -1.65 15.97 -7.34
N LEU A 193 -2.42 15.67 -8.38
CA LEU A 193 -2.91 16.66 -9.34
C LEU A 193 -4.16 17.41 -8.86
N LEU A 194 -4.80 16.96 -7.79
CA LEU A 194 -6.05 17.55 -7.29
C LEU A 194 -5.86 19.04 -6.99
N ASP A 195 -4.78 19.40 -6.29
CA ASP A 195 -4.51 20.79 -5.90
C ASP A 195 -4.24 21.70 -7.11
N PRO A 196 -3.33 21.34 -8.06
CA PRO A 196 -3.16 22.06 -9.31
C PRO A 196 -4.44 22.20 -10.14
N LEU A 197 -5.27 21.15 -10.21
CA LEU A 197 -6.50 21.16 -10.99
C LEU A 197 -7.53 22.14 -10.41
N PHE A 198 -7.74 22.11 -9.10
CA PHE A 198 -8.64 23.06 -8.43
C PHE A 198 -8.12 24.49 -8.51
N TYR A 199 -6.80 24.68 -8.42
CA TYR A 199 -6.17 25.98 -8.64
C TYR A 199 -6.42 26.51 -10.06
N ALA A 200 -6.21 25.68 -11.09
CA ALA A 200 -6.44 26.04 -12.49
C ALA A 200 -7.93 26.32 -12.80
N MET A 201 -8.85 25.63 -12.11
CA MET A 201 -10.29 25.86 -12.21
C MET A 201 -10.77 27.14 -11.50
N GLY A 202 -9.86 27.92 -10.90
CA GLY A 202 -10.18 29.21 -10.29
C GLY A 202 -10.70 29.14 -8.86
N PHE A 203 -10.68 27.96 -8.22
CA PHE A 203 -10.93 27.85 -6.79
C PHE A 203 -9.72 28.43 -6.05
N ARG A 204 -9.82 29.71 -5.66
CA ARG A 204 -8.85 30.37 -4.79
C ARG A 204 -9.19 30.03 -3.34
N ASN A 205 -8.18 29.77 -2.53
CA ASN A 205 -8.33 29.61 -1.08
C ASN A 205 -9.06 30.83 -0.52
N ALA A 206 -10.31 30.65 -0.06
CA ALA A 206 -11.03 31.67 0.71
C ALA A 206 -10.30 32.08 2.00
N ALA A 207 -9.22 31.39 2.36
CA ALA A 207 -8.37 31.69 3.51
C ALA A 207 -7.38 32.86 3.29
N GLN A 208 -7.25 33.41 2.08
CA GLN A 208 -6.36 34.57 1.84
C GLN A 208 -7.08 35.93 1.87
N GLU A 209 -8.34 35.99 2.30
CA GLU A 209 -9.10 37.23 2.41
C GLU A 209 -9.71 37.41 3.81
N SER A 210 -8.86 37.47 4.83
CA SER A 210 -9.17 38.26 6.03
C SER A 210 -7.90 38.69 6.74
N ALA A 211 -6.98 39.33 6.02
CA ALA A 211 -6.17 40.36 6.66
C ALA A 211 -7.13 41.52 6.96
N LYS A 212 -7.87 41.44 8.08
CA LYS A 212 -8.57 42.60 8.64
C LYS A 212 -7.54 43.72 8.71
N PRO A 213 -7.71 44.86 8.02
CA PRO A 213 -6.84 45.99 8.27
C PRO A 213 -7.06 46.36 9.73
N GLN A 214 -6.04 46.18 10.56
CA GLN A 214 -5.99 46.82 11.87
C GLN A 214 -6.00 48.31 11.56
N ILE A 215 -7.17 48.93 11.67
CA ILE A 215 -7.29 50.38 11.68
C ILE A 215 -6.60 50.81 12.98
N VAL A 216 -5.33 51.19 12.87
CA VAL A 216 -4.61 51.88 13.92
C VAL A 216 -5.26 53.25 14.04
N VAL A 217 -6.20 53.40 14.97
CA VAL A 217 -6.68 54.70 15.40
C VAL A 217 -5.51 55.38 16.10
N VAL A 218 -4.79 56.23 15.36
CA VAL A 218 -3.82 57.16 15.93
C VAL A 218 -4.62 58.23 16.65
N GLU A 219 -4.76 58.09 17.96
CA GLU A 219 -5.27 59.14 18.84
C GLU A 219 -4.26 60.29 18.84
N ARG A 220 -4.51 61.31 18.00
CA ARG A 220 -3.74 62.55 18.01
C ARG A 220 -4.07 63.32 19.29
N HIS A 221 -3.16 63.30 20.24
CA HIS A 221 -3.21 64.18 21.41
C HIS A 221 -2.99 65.64 20.97
N PRO A 222 -3.87 66.60 21.32
CA PRO A 222 -3.66 68.01 21.02
C PRO A 222 -2.55 68.60 21.91
N PRO A 223 -1.83 69.65 21.45
CA PRO A 223 -0.70 70.22 22.18
C PRO A 223 -1.15 70.96 23.45
N ALA A 224 -0.37 70.80 24.51
CA ALA A 224 -0.60 71.41 25.81
C ALA A 224 -0.58 72.95 25.77
N PRO A 225 -1.52 73.65 26.44
CA PRO A 225 -1.36 75.07 26.75
C PRO A 225 -0.47 75.25 27.99
N ALA A 226 0.45 76.21 27.92
CA ALA A 226 1.40 76.53 28.98
C ALA A 226 0.71 77.12 30.24
N PRO A 227 1.07 76.71 31.47
CA PRO A 227 0.54 77.32 32.68
C PRO A 227 1.47 78.39 33.28
N ARG A 228 0.86 79.53 33.66
CA ARG A 228 1.40 80.62 34.49
C ARG A 228 1.36 80.26 35.99
N PRO A 229 2.10 80.99 36.85
CA PRO A 229 2.54 80.46 38.14
C PRO A 229 1.64 80.80 39.35
N ALA A 230 1.85 79.96 40.37
CA ALA A 230 1.84 80.21 41.82
C ALA A 230 0.53 80.58 42.53
N GLY A 231 0.06 79.63 43.35
CA GLY A 231 -0.92 79.81 44.42
C GLY A 231 -0.93 78.59 45.35
N VAL A 232 -0.33 78.75 46.53
CA VAL A 232 0.03 77.80 47.60
C VAL A 232 -1.23 77.46 48.45
N PRO A 233 -1.22 76.55 49.46
CA PRO A 233 -1.17 75.08 49.43
C PRO A 233 -2.30 74.41 50.27
N ALA A 234 -2.37 73.08 50.27
CA ALA A 234 -2.67 72.33 51.50
C ALA A 234 -2.12 70.90 51.39
N THR A 235 -1.14 70.56 52.21
CA THR A 235 -0.43 69.28 52.25
C THR A 235 -0.66 68.56 53.58
N GLY A 236 -0.80 67.22 53.49
CA GLY A 236 -0.69 66.25 54.59
C GLY A 236 -1.70 65.12 54.37
N GLY A 237 -1.37 63.83 54.28
CA GLY A 237 -0.13 63.09 54.41
C GLY A 237 -0.42 61.72 55.05
N ARG A 238 0.05 60.62 54.41
CA ARG A 238 0.36 59.26 54.96
C ARG A 238 -0.83 58.34 55.37
N SER A 239 -0.84 57.01 55.17
CA SER A 239 0.03 55.99 54.54
C SER A 239 -0.83 54.71 54.21
N PRO A 240 -0.31 53.44 54.11
CA PRO A 240 -0.30 52.64 52.87
C PRO A 240 -1.01 51.27 53.00
N VAL A 241 -1.08 50.42 51.97
CA VAL A 241 -0.94 48.95 52.07
C VAL A 241 -0.63 48.33 50.69
N THR A 242 0.43 47.52 50.71
CA THR A 242 1.03 46.57 49.76
C THR A 242 0.09 45.47 49.25
N VAL A 243 0.26 44.96 48.01
CA VAL A 243 0.40 43.51 47.66
C VAL A 243 0.99 43.38 46.24
N GLN A 244 2.08 42.60 46.12
CA GLN A 244 2.79 42.11 44.92
C GLN A 244 2.15 40.79 44.43
N PRO A 245 2.31 40.31 43.16
CA PRO A 245 3.58 39.73 42.63
C PRO A 245 3.88 40.17 41.17
N ALA A 246 5.12 40.38 40.72
CA ALA A 246 6.24 39.46 40.42
C ALA A 246 6.01 38.55 39.17
N PRO A 247 7.04 38.29 38.33
CA PRO A 247 7.01 38.69 36.93
C PRO A 247 7.10 37.57 35.87
N LEU A 248 6.88 37.99 34.61
CA LEU A 248 7.06 37.29 33.34
C LEU A 248 8.48 36.74 33.12
N GLU A 249 8.58 35.47 32.73
CA GLU A 249 9.77 34.84 32.16
C GLU A 249 9.60 34.71 30.64
N LYS A 250 10.57 35.21 29.86
CA LYS A 250 10.64 35.09 28.39
C LYS A 250 12.02 34.58 27.97
N SER A 251 11.98 33.59 27.08
CA SER A 251 12.92 33.29 25.99
C SER A 251 14.36 32.86 26.33
N ALA A 252 14.76 31.66 25.88
CA ALA A 252 15.36 31.43 24.56
C ALA A 252 16.03 30.04 24.45
N LEU A 253 15.86 29.38 23.30
CA LEU A 253 16.71 28.30 22.74
C LEU A 253 17.91 28.92 21.98
N PRO A 254 18.95 28.21 21.42
CA PRO A 254 19.03 26.78 21.05
C PRO A 254 20.42 26.07 21.20
N ALA A 255 20.46 24.81 20.72
CA ALA A 255 21.54 24.11 20.00
C ALA A 255 22.55 23.16 20.73
N ALA A 256 22.26 21.86 20.57
CA ALA A 256 23.06 20.82 19.89
C ALA A 256 24.37 20.20 20.47
N GLN A 257 24.30 18.85 20.51
CA GLN A 257 25.32 17.80 20.24
C GLN A 257 26.16 17.16 21.37
N THR A 258 25.89 15.85 21.55
CA THR A 258 26.80 14.67 21.64
C THR A 258 27.95 14.74 22.67
N THR A 259 28.10 13.81 23.63
CA THR A 259 28.67 12.46 23.44
C THR A 259 28.65 11.71 24.78
N ARG A 260 28.18 10.46 24.87
CA ARG A 260 28.60 9.51 25.93
C ARG A 260 28.22 8.06 25.61
N CYS A 261 29.24 7.25 25.35
CA CYS A 261 29.40 5.88 25.87
C CYS A 261 30.78 5.86 26.57
N PRO A 262 31.00 5.08 27.65
CA PRO A 262 31.42 3.69 27.41
C PRO A 262 30.96 2.63 28.45
N ASN A 263 30.93 1.39 27.96
CA ASN A 263 31.30 0.11 28.57
C ASN A 263 31.06 -0.17 30.06
N GLY A 264 30.27 -1.23 30.29
CA GLY A 264 30.37 -2.09 31.47
C GLY A 264 30.31 -3.56 31.04
N THR A 265 31.48 -4.18 30.83
CA THR A 265 31.68 -5.63 30.82
C THR A 265 32.39 -6.03 32.10
N LYS A 266 31.74 -6.85 32.92
CA LYS A 266 32.27 -8.07 33.54
C LYS A 266 31.10 -8.89 34.06
#